data_AF-A0A368W8Y3-F1
#
_entry.id   AF-A0A368W8Y3-F1
#
_cell.length_a   1.000
_cell.length_b   1.000
_cell.length_c   1.000
_cell.angle_alpha   90.00
_cell.angle_beta   90.00
_cell.angle_gamma   90.00
#
_symmetry.space_group_name_H-M   'P 1'
#
loop_
_entity.id
_entity.type
_entity.pdbx_description
1 polymer ?
#
loop_
_entity_poly.entity_id
_entity_poly.type
_entity_poly.pdbx_seq_one_letter_code
_entity_poly.pdbx_strand_id
1 'polypeptide(L)'
;MPIVSIQRVVSSTTTTVTAIDRATAVSNLLAGTPPNVVNVGNSGPWPEIVKYTNDNNTAFAGTPDPQIIWSQASPLSGESRGFAAQSVVIPLSVGIINNFLISLAVFADNAHLSRIQVVNDVGVFLVPQPTGLDVDLLDGPMNVFTMEPPPFSWQRVRYYTIPVSLGLISVPTSVRLIFSFTVANYIQPDAGNNPAGLAFIADIYSDFSITP
;
A
#
# COMPACT_ATOMS: atom_id res chain seq x y z
N MET A 1 5.59 -16.49 -21.10
CA MET A 1 4.91 -15.29 -21.61
C MET A 1 5.68 -14.08 -21.11
N PRO A 2 5.77 -12.98 -21.87
CA PRO A 2 6.43 -11.76 -21.40
C PRO A 2 5.68 -11.16 -20.21
N ILE A 3 6.41 -10.68 -19.21
CA ILE A 3 5.86 -9.92 -18.09
C ILE A 3 5.67 -8.48 -18.53
N VAL A 4 4.47 -7.94 -18.31
CA VAL A 4 4.10 -6.57 -18.66
C VAL A 4 3.93 -5.76 -17.40
N SER A 5 4.62 -4.62 -17.32
CA SER A 5 4.48 -3.68 -16.20
C SER A 5 3.17 -2.92 -16.34
N ILE A 6 2.34 -2.94 -15.30
CA ILE A 6 1.06 -2.23 -15.27
C ILE A 6 1.22 -0.88 -14.58
N GLN A 7 1.65 -0.90 -13.33
CA GLN A 7 1.78 0.31 -12.52
C GLN A 7 2.66 0.07 -11.30
N ARG A 8 3.40 1.11 -10.90
CA ARG A 8 3.95 1.27 -9.56
C ARG A 8 3.11 2.26 -8.78
N VAL A 9 2.47 1.81 -7.70
CA VAL A 9 1.73 2.63 -6.75
C VAL A 9 2.66 2.98 -5.60
N VAL A 10 2.69 4.25 -5.18
CA VAL A 10 3.51 4.71 -4.07
C VAL A 10 2.66 5.50 -3.07
N SER A 11 3.07 5.52 -1.80
CA SER A 11 2.53 6.45 -0.82
C SER A 11 2.78 7.88 -1.29
N SER A 12 1.70 8.65 -1.39
CA SER A 12 1.75 10.03 -1.88
C SER A 12 0.59 10.86 -1.35
N THR A 13 0.89 12.13 -1.07
CA THR A 13 -0.08 13.20 -0.80
C THR A 13 -1.10 13.44 -1.91
N THR A 14 -0.88 12.88 -3.10
CA THR A 14 -1.76 13.03 -4.26
C THR A 14 -2.60 11.78 -4.59
N THR A 15 -2.39 10.66 -3.89
CA THR A 15 -3.07 9.39 -4.22
C THR A 15 -3.56 8.61 -3.02
N THR A 16 -3.12 8.96 -1.80
CA THR A 16 -3.46 8.21 -0.60
C THR A 16 -4.51 8.91 0.24
N VAL A 17 -5.51 8.13 0.67
CA VAL A 17 -6.56 8.56 1.59
C VAL A 17 -6.27 7.97 2.97
N THR A 18 -6.50 8.75 4.02
CA THR A 18 -6.43 8.32 5.41
C THR A 18 -7.76 8.55 6.14
N ALA A 19 -8.00 7.75 7.17
CA ALA A 19 -9.16 7.87 8.04
C ALA A 19 -8.84 7.33 9.45
N ILE A 20 -9.85 7.33 10.33
CA ILE A 20 -9.75 6.80 11.69
C ILE A 20 -9.39 5.30 11.72
N ASP A 21 -9.78 4.54 10.71
CA ASP A 21 -9.45 3.13 10.54
C ASP A 21 -9.35 2.74 9.06
N ARG A 22 -8.81 1.54 8.80
CA ARG A 22 -8.56 1.02 7.45
C ARG A 22 -9.84 0.87 6.64
N ALA A 23 -10.93 0.39 7.24
CA ALA A 23 -12.20 0.16 6.55
C ALA A 23 -12.80 1.48 6.05
N THR A 24 -12.76 2.52 6.88
CA THR A 24 -13.19 3.87 6.56
C THR A 24 -12.29 4.50 5.49
N ALA A 25 -10.97 4.30 5.55
CA ALA A 25 -10.05 4.80 4.53
C ALA A 25 -10.34 4.17 3.15
N VAL A 26 -10.58 2.85 3.11
CA VAL A 26 -10.97 2.13 1.89
C VAL A 26 -12.33 2.62 1.38
N SER A 27 -13.32 2.74 2.26
CA SER A 27 -14.65 3.25 1.86
C SER A 27 -14.57 4.67 1.29
N ASN A 28 -13.80 5.56 1.92
CA ASN A 28 -13.58 6.92 1.45
C ASN A 28 -12.87 6.93 0.08
N LEU A 29 -11.85 6.10 -0.10
CA LEU A 29 -11.14 5.96 -1.37
C LEU A 29 -12.09 5.52 -2.50
N LEU A 30 -12.90 4.49 -2.24
CA LEU A 30 -13.88 3.98 -3.21
C LEU A 30 -15.01 4.97 -3.50
N ALA A 31 -15.35 5.83 -2.53
CA ALA A 31 -16.29 6.94 -2.71
C ALA A 31 -15.69 8.14 -3.47
N GLY A 32 -14.40 8.11 -3.80
CA GLY A 32 -13.72 9.19 -4.53
C GLY A 32 -13.32 10.38 -3.66
N THR A 33 -13.20 10.19 -2.34
CA THR A 33 -12.66 11.22 -1.43
C THR A 33 -11.28 11.67 -1.91
N PRO A 34 -11.02 12.99 -2.00
CA PRO A 34 -9.70 13.49 -2.35
C PRO A 34 -8.62 13.01 -1.35
N PRO A 35 -7.37 12.84 -1.80
CA PRO A 35 -6.24 12.58 -0.91
C PRO A 35 -6.17 13.60 0.23
N ASN A 36 -5.94 13.11 1.44
CA ASN A 36 -6.00 13.90 2.68
C ASN A 36 -4.87 13.54 3.66
N VAL A 37 -3.78 12.99 3.14
CA VAL A 37 -2.54 12.79 3.90
C VAL A 37 -1.58 13.95 3.69
N VAL A 38 -0.65 14.11 4.61
CA VAL A 38 0.47 15.05 4.48
C VAL A 38 1.79 14.30 4.49
N ASN A 39 2.81 14.84 3.83
CA ASN A 39 4.17 14.35 3.93
C ASN A 39 4.78 14.82 5.26
N VAL A 40 5.15 13.88 6.12
CA VAL A 40 5.77 14.16 7.42
C VAL A 40 7.31 14.08 7.38
N GLY A 41 7.86 13.65 6.24
CA GLY A 41 9.30 13.45 6.07
C GLY A 41 9.85 12.33 6.93
N ASN A 42 11.17 12.13 6.83
CA ASN A 42 11.88 11.22 7.71
C ASN A 42 12.34 11.98 8.95
N SER A 43 11.90 11.52 10.12
CA SER A 43 12.14 12.18 11.40
C SER A 43 13.47 11.77 12.06
N GLY A 44 14.27 10.89 11.45
CA GLY A 44 15.50 10.39 12.05
C GLY A 44 16.36 9.53 11.10
N PRO A 45 17.28 8.70 11.64
CA PRO A 45 18.10 7.78 10.84
C PRO A 45 17.29 6.53 10.39
N TRP A 46 16.00 6.71 10.08
CA TRP A 46 15.10 5.61 9.77
C TRP A 46 15.21 5.20 8.32
N PRO A 47 14.88 3.93 7.99
CA PRO A 47 14.86 3.47 6.62
C PRO A 47 13.96 4.33 5.73
N GLU A 48 14.43 4.58 4.51
CA GLU A 48 13.64 5.18 3.44
C GLU A 48 13.53 4.21 2.28
N ILE A 49 12.39 4.26 1.58
CA ILE A 49 12.22 3.55 0.30
C ILE A 49 12.53 4.55 -0.80
N VAL A 50 13.72 4.44 -1.39
CA VAL A 50 14.18 5.32 -2.47
C VAL A 50 14.68 4.50 -3.65
N LYS A 51 14.53 5.04 -4.86
CA LYS A 51 15.10 4.46 -6.06
C LYS A 51 16.63 4.44 -6.01
N TYR A 52 17.21 3.50 -6.74
CA TYR A 52 18.63 3.55 -7.05
C TYR A 52 18.93 4.78 -7.92
N THR A 53 20.08 5.41 -7.68
CA THR A 53 20.55 6.56 -8.48
C THR A 53 20.78 6.22 -9.95
N ASN A 54 20.95 4.93 -10.27
CA ASN A 54 21.09 4.37 -11.59
C ASN A 54 19.94 3.41 -11.96
N ASP A 55 18.74 3.60 -11.40
CA ASP A 55 17.56 2.81 -11.73
C ASP A 55 17.31 2.85 -13.25
N ASN A 56 17.52 1.70 -13.91
CA ASN A 56 17.38 1.54 -15.35
C ASN A 56 16.03 0.95 -15.74
N ASN A 57 15.08 0.83 -14.81
CA ASN A 57 13.72 0.40 -15.10
C ASN A 57 12.95 1.53 -15.80
N THR A 58 12.86 1.44 -17.13
CA THR A 58 12.14 2.41 -17.95
C THR A 58 10.63 2.40 -17.74
N ALA A 59 10.05 1.29 -17.26
CA ALA A 59 8.61 1.15 -17.08
C ALA A 59 8.06 1.98 -15.92
N PHE A 60 8.87 2.20 -14.87
CA PHE A 60 8.48 2.97 -13.68
C PHE A 60 9.37 4.20 -13.43
N ALA A 61 10.14 4.62 -14.43
CA ALA A 61 11.05 5.76 -14.32
C ALA A 61 10.33 7.05 -13.89
N GLY A 62 9.10 7.29 -14.40
CA GLY A 62 8.31 8.48 -14.11
C GLY A 62 7.62 8.49 -12.74
N THR A 63 7.56 7.38 -12.01
CA THR A 63 6.94 7.34 -10.68
C THR A 63 7.87 7.98 -9.64
N PRO A 64 7.44 8.92 -8.79
CA PRO A 64 8.29 9.48 -7.75
C PRO A 64 8.65 8.45 -6.67
N ASP A 65 9.64 8.77 -5.83
CA ASP A 65 9.90 7.98 -4.61
C ASP A 65 8.69 8.07 -3.65
N PRO A 66 8.39 6.97 -2.92
CA PRO A 66 7.40 6.98 -1.85
C PRO A 66 7.62 8.11 -0.83
N GLN A 67 6.55 8.83 -0.50
CA GLN A 67 6.55 9.80 0.59
C GLN A 67 6.24 9.10 1.91
N ILE A 68 6.88 9.54 3.01
CA ILE A 68 6.45 9.15 4.36
C ILE A 68 5.25 10.03 4.71
N ILE A 69 4.08 9.40 4.78
CA ILE A 69 2.79 10.09 4.91
C ILE A 69 2.12 9.82 6.24
N TRP A 70 1.35 10.81 6.72
CA TRP A 70 0.50 10.68 7.90
C TRP A 70 -0.79 11.50 7.75
N SER A 71 -1.65 11.45 8.78
CA SER A 71 -2.90 12.20 8.83
C SER A 71 -2.74 13.69 9.12
N GLN A 72 -1.59 14.09 9.66
CA GLN A 72 -1.31 15.47 10.11
C GLN A 72 0.20 15.68 10.23
N ALA A 73 0.64 16.94 10.09
CA ALA A 73 2.07 17.27 9.98
C ALA A 73 2.83 17.03 11.29
N SER A 74 2.13 17.04 12.42
CA SER A 74 2.66 16.71 13.73
C SER A 74 1.85 15.55 14.30
N PRO A 75 2.29 14.29 14.07
CA PRO A 75 1.59 13.12 14.58
C PRO A 75 1.38 13.17 16.09
N LEU A 76 0.26 12.61 16.54
CA LEU A 76 -0.06 12.46 17.96
C LEU A 76 0.46 11.11 18.45
N SER A 77 1.04 11.10 19.65
CA SER A 77 1.51 9.87 20.25
C SER A 77 0.33 8.99 20.68
N GLY A 78 0.45 7.68 20.51
CA GLY A 78 -0.61 6.74 20.87
C GLY A 78 -1.81 6.72 19.92
N GLU A 79 -1.65 7.15 18.66
CA GLU A 79 -2.73 7.14 17.67
C GLU A 79 -2.59 5.97 16.68
N SER A 80 -3.71 5.55 16.09
CA SER A 80 -3.73 4.60 14.98
C SER A 80 -4.54 5.20 13.83
N ARG A 81 -4.11 4.94 12.60
CA ARG A 81 -4.74 5.48 11.39
C ARG A 81 -4.88 4.42 10.31
N GLY A 82 -5.97 4.53 9.56
CA GLY A 82 -6.16 3.78 8.32
C GLY A 82 -5.60 4.54 7.13
N PHE A 83 -5.04 3.82 6.16
CA PHE A 83 -4.58 4.37 4.89
C PHE A 83 -5.06 3.48 3.75
N ALA A 84 -5.36 4.08 2.60
CA ALA A 84 -5.73 3.35 1.40
C ALA A 84 -5.24 4.08 0.14
N ALA A 85 -4.72 3.30 -0.81
CA ALA A 85 -4.43 3.73 -2.16
C ALA A 85 -4.91 2.66 -3.15
N GLN A 86 -5.11 3.04 -4.40
CA GLN A 86 -5.57 2.12 -5.44
C GLN A 86 -4.72 2.19 -6.70
N SER A 87 -4.73 1.08 -7.44
CA SER A 87 -4.20 1.06 -8.80
C SER A 87 -5.08 1.87 -9.77
N VAL A 88 -4.55 2.07 -10.98
CA VAL A 88 -5.33 2.37 -12.17
C VAL A 88 -6.39 1.29 -12.40
N VAL A 89 -7.39 1.61 -13.23
CA VAL A 89 -8.31 0.61 -13.76
C VAL A 89 -7.52 -0.35 -14.64
N ILE A 90 -7.64 -1.64 -14.37
CA ILE A 90 -7.01 -2.71 -15.14
C ILE A 90 -8.12 -3.44 -15.90
N PRO A 91 -8.23 -3.27 -17.23
CA PRO A 91 -9.20 -4.03 -18.02
C PRO A 91 -8.82 -5.50 -18.03
N LEU A 92 -9.81 -6.38 -17.82
CA LEU A 92 -9.61 -7.82 -17.90
C LEU A 92 -9.95 -8.34 -19.31
N SER A 93 -9.16 -9.29 -19.78
CA SER A 93 -9.37 -9.94 -21.07
C SER A 93 -10.36 -11.09 -20.93
N VAL A 94 -11.36 -11.12 -21.81
CA VAL A 94 -12.40 -12.16 -21.86
C VAL A 94 -11.84 -13.43 -22.50
N GLY A 95 -12.24 -14.59 -21.98
CA GLY A 95 -11.88 -15.89 -22.54
C GLY A 95 -10.46 -16.35 -22.21
N ILE A 96 -9.73 -15.59 -21.39
CA ILE A 96 -8.42 -15.98 -20.86
C ILE A 96 -8.38 -15.86 -19.33
N ILE A 97 -7.42 -16.55 -18.72
CA ILE A 97 -7.10 -16.39 -17.30
C ILE A 97 -6.36 -15.07 -17.15
N ASN A 98 -6.73 -14.22 -16.20
CA ASN A 98 -6.03 -12.95 -15.96
C ASN A 98 -5.14 -13.12 -14.73
N ASN A 99 -3.81 -13.12 -14.92
CA ASN A 99 -2.86 -13.22 -13.82
C ASN A 99 -2.08 -11.92 -13.60
N PHE A 100 -1.71 -11.71 -12.35
CA PHE A 100 -0.91 -10.59 -11.89
C PHE A 100 0.21 -11.08 -10.99
N LEU A 101 1.31 -10.35 -10.97
CA LEU A 101 2.32 -10.43 -9.93
C LEU A 101 2.31 -9.10 -9.19
N ILE A 102 2.09 -9.16 -7.89
CA ILE A 102 2.13 -7.98 -7.02
C ILE A 102 3.35 -8.09 -6.13
N SER A 103 4.18 -7.05 -6.11
CA SER A 103 5.27 -6.90 -5.15
C SER A 103 5.03 -5.64 -4.33
N LEU A 104 5.09 -5.75 -3.01
CA LEU A 104 4.82 -4.69 -2.05
C LEU A 104 6.03 -4.56 -1.12
N ALA A 105 6.49 -3.34 -0.87
CA ALA A 105 7.36 -3.04 0.25
C ALA A 105 6.76 -1.91 1.10
N VAL A 106 6.83 -2.05 2.41
CA VAL A 106 6.20 -1.18 3.39
C VAL A 106 7.19 -0.84 4.50
N PHE A 107 7.27 0.44 4.80
CA PHE A 107 7.91 0.98 5.98
C PHE A 107 6.85 1.70 6.83
N ALA A 108 6.89 1.47 8.14
CA ALA A 108 6.11 2.23 9.10
C ALA A 108 6.92 2.41 10.38
N ASP A 109 6.82 3.59 10.99
CA ASP A 109 7.67 3.95 12.13
C ASP A 109 7.40 3.15 13.40
N ASN A 110 6.31 2.37 13.51
CA ASN A 110 6.11 1.42 14.62
C ASN A 110 5.52 0.08 14.16
N ALA A 111 4.20 0.00 13.99
CA ALA A 111 3.54 -1.24 13.58
C ALA A 111 2.51 -0.97 12.50
N HIS A 112 2.30 -1.96 11.66
CA HIS A 112 1.28 -1.90 10.65
C HIS A 112 0.64 -3.25 10.35
N LEU A 113 -0.59 -3.17 9.87
CA LEU A 113 -1.27 -4.23 9.14
C LEU A 113 -1.39 -3.77 7.70
N SER A 114 -0.99 -4.58 6.74
CA SER A 114 -1.26 -4.34 5.32
C SER A 114 -2.21 -5.40 4.77
N ARG A 115 -3.05 -5.00 3.81
CA ARG A 115 -3.99 -5.90 3.12
C ARG A 115 -4.17 -5.42 1.68
N ILE A 116 -4.12 -6.36 0.75
CA ILE A 116 -4.36 -6.12 -0.67
C ILE A 116 -5.69 -6.77 -1.04
N GLN A 117 -6.59 -5.99 -1.63
CA GLN A 117 -7.91 -6.46 -2.07
C GLN A 117 -8.12 -6.13 -3.55
N VAL A 118 -8.99 -6.89 -4.22
CA VAL A 118 -9.38 -6.61 -5.61
C VAL A 118 -10.81 -6.12 -5.61
N VAL A 119 -11.09 -5.05 -6.34
CA VAL A 119 -12.43 -4.47 -6.47
C VAL A 119 -12.76 -4.34 -7.94
N ASN A 120 -14.00 -4.67 -8.34
CA ASN A 120 -14.45 -4.48 -9.71
C ASN A 120 -14.98 -3.05 -9.96
N ASP A 121 -15.39 -2.77 -11.20
CA ASP A 121 -15.88 -1.44 -11.62
C ASP A 121 -17.11 -0.93 -10.85
N VAL A 122 -17.86 -1.81 -10.19
CA VAL A 122 -19.04 -1.45 -9.39
C VAL A 122 -18.77 -1.44 -7.88
N GLY A 123 -17.51 -1.51 -7.45
CA GLY A 123 -17.13 -1.43 -6.04
C GLY A 123 -17.26 -2.74 -5.26
N VAL A 124 -17.51 -3.86 -5.93
CA VAL A 124 -17.63 -5.18 -5.29
C VAL A 124 -16.25 -5.80 -5.13
N PHE A 125 -15.93 -6.20 -3.90
CA PHE A 125 -14.71 -6.94 -3.59
C PHE A 125 -14.74 -8.33 -4.23
N LEU A 126 -13.69 -8.63 -4.98
CA LEU A 126 -13.45 -9.94 -5.56
C LEU A 126 -12.44 -10.66 -4.67
N VAL A 127 -12.76 -11.88 -4.27
CA VAL A 127 -11.81 -12.78 -3.59
C VAL A 127 -11.18 -13.65 -4.68
N PRO A 128 -9.93 -13.40 -5.09
CA PRO A 128 -9.36 -14.17 -6.17
C PRO A 128 -9.01 -15.57 -5.70
N GLN A 129 -9.46 -16.58 -6.42
CA GLN A 129 -9.23 -17.99 -6.11
C GLN A 129 -8.19 -18.57 -7.07
N PRO A 130 -7.22 -19.39 -6.62
CA PRO A 130 -6.89 -19.76 -5.24
C PRO A 130 -5.80 -18.85 -4.64
N THR A 131 -5.97 -17.52 -4.70
CA THR A 131 -4.89 -16.60 -4.32
C THR A 131 -4.94 -16.26 -2.84
N GLY A 132 -3.77 -16.03 -2.23
CA GLY A 132 -3.63 -15.54 -0.86
C GLY A 132 -3.84 -14.03 -0.69
N LEU A 133 -4.57 -13.37 -1.60
CA LEU A 133 -5.00 -11.98 -1.38
C LEU A 133 -6.09 -11.91 -0.31
N ASP A 134 -6.40 -10.70 0.13
CA ASP A 134 -7.40 -10.45 1.17
C ASP A 134 -7.02 -10.99 2.56
N VAL A 135 -5.70 -11.12 2.81
CA VAL A 135 -5.11 -11.53 4.08
C VAL A 135 -4.39 -10.35 4.73
N ASP A 136 -4.51 -10.25 6.05
CA ASP A 136 -3.80 -9.26 6.85
C ASP A 136 -2.35 -9.70 7.07
N LEU A 137 -1.41 -8.88 6.59
CA LEU A 137 0.03 -9.03 6.81
C LEU A 137 0.43 -8.12 7.97
N LEU A 138 0.89 -8.71 9.06
CA LEU A 138 1.19 -8.02 10.31
C LEU A 138 2.69 -7.73 10.46
N ASP A 139 2.98 -6.51 10.93
CA ASP A 139 4.28 -6.14 11.45
C ASP A 139 4.15 -5.44 12.80
N GLY A 140 4.74 -6.05 13.83
CA GLY A 140 4.71 -5.55 15.20
C GLY A 140 3.33 -5.64 15.87
N PRO A 141 3.23 -5.33 17.18
CA PRO A 141 1.96 -5.32 17.89
C PRO A 141 1.14 -4.06 17.57
N MET A 142 -0.15 -4.22 17.23
CA MET A 142 -1.03 -3.09 16.89
C MET A 142 -1.54 -2.29 18.10
N ASN A 143 -1.16 -2.67 19.32
CA ASN A 143 -1.52 -1.94 20.52
C ASN A 143 -0.68 -0.66 20.64
N VAL A 144 -1.33 0.51 20.56
CA VAL A 144 -0.66 1.82 20.66
C VAL A 144 0.01 2.07 22.03
N PHE A 145 -0.37 1.33 23.07
CA PHE A 145 0.28 1.39 24.39
C PHE A 145 1.55 0.52 24.47
N THR A 146 1.99 -0.07 23.36
CA THR A 146 3.22 -0.87 23.34
C THR A 146 4.42 0.02 23.65
N MET A 147 5.24 -0.42 24.59
CA MET A 147 6.59 0.10 24.80
C MET A 147 7.59 -0.92 24.27
N GLU A 148 8.30 -0.57 23.20
CA GLU A 148 9.30 -1.44 22.60
C GLU A 148 10.71 -0.99 23.04
N PRO A 149 11.55 -1.89 23.58
CA PRO A 149 12.94 -1.55 23.86
C PRO A 149 13.81 -1.59 22.59
N PRO A 150 14.90 -0.81 22.50
CA PRO A 150 15.88 -0.96 21.42
C PRO A 150 16.52 -2.37 21.37
N PRO A 151 16.89 -2.90 20.19
CA PRO A 151 16.66 -2.32 18.85
C PRO A 151 15.19 -2.46 18.44
N PHE A 152 14.64 -1.40 17.87
CA PHE A 152 13.22 -1.34 17.59
C PHE A 152 12.84 -2.13 16.31
N SER A 153 11.73 -2.87 16.34
CA SER A 153 11.26 -3.70 15.20
C SER A 153 10.88 -2.88 13.97
N TRP A 154 10.55 -1.62 14.17
CA TRP A 154 10.21 -0.64 13.15
C TRP A 154 11.38 -0.07 12.35
N GLN A 155 12.60 -0.50 12.64
CA GLN A 155 13.79 -0.15 11.84
C GLN A 155 13.94 -1.01 10.57
N ARG A 156 12.84 -1.55 10.04
CA ARG A 156 12.90 -2.57 8.98
C ARG A 156 11.78 -2.37 7.98
N VAL A 157 12.11 -2.46 6.70
CA VAL A 157 11.14 -2.52 5.60
C VAL A 157 10.60 -3.95 5.50
N ARG A 158 9.28 -4.12 5.51
CA ARG A 158 8.63 -5.41 5.19
C ARG A 158 8.40 -5.50 3.69
N TYR A 159 8.56 -6.68 3.13
CA TYR A 159 8.30 -6.94 1.72
C TYR A 159 7.39 -8.16 1.56
N TYR A 160 6.61 -8.15 0.49
CA TYR A 160 5.65 -9.20 0.18
C TYR A 160 5.51 -9.31 -1.34
N THR A 161 5.52 -10.54 -1.86
CA THR A 161 5.31 -10.79 -3.29
C THR A 161 4.34 -11.94 -3.43
N ILE A 162 3.31 -11.76 -4.26
CA ILE A 162 2.28 -12.78 -4.48
C ILE A 162 1.84 -12.83 -5.94
N PRO A 163 1.77 -14.04 -6.55
CA PRO A 163 1.02 -14.24 -7.79
C PRO A 163 -0.49 -14.27 -7.50
N VAL A 164 -1.25 -13.60 -8.36
CA VAL A 164 -2.70 -13.47 -8.25
C VAL A 164 -3.33 -13.92 -9.55
N SER A 165 -4.34 -14.78 -9.50
CA SER A 165 -5.17 -15.16 -10.62
C SER A 165 -6.62 -14.77 -10.35
N LEU A 166 -7.26 -14.08 -11.29
CA LEU A 166 -8.69 -13.80 -11.24
C LEU A 166 -9.53 -14.90 -11.94
N GLY A 167 -8.88 -15.98 -12.39
CA GLY A 167 -9.53 -17.04 -13.14
C GLY A 167 -9.97 -16.62 -14.54
N LEU A 168 -10.82 -17.46 -15.14
CA LEU A 168 -11.38 -17.22 -16.47
C LEU A 168 -12.49 -16.17 -16.41
N ILE A 169 -12.31 -15.09 -17.15
CA ILE A 169 -13.30 -14.00 -17.22
C ILE A 169 -14.23 -14.26 -18.41
N SER A 170 -15.53 -14.35 -18.14
CA SER A 170 -16.58 -14.65 -19.13
C SER A 170 -17.27 -13.41 -19.70
N VAL A 171 -17.14 -12.26 -19.03
CA VAL A 171 -17.78 -10.99 -19.40
C VAL A 171 -16.75 -9.86 -19.28
N PRO A 172 -16.71 -8.88 -20.22
CA PRO A 172 -15.84 -7.73 -20.09
C PRO A 172 -16.04 -7.03 -18.75
N THR A 173 -14.97 -6.86 -17.99
CA THR A 173 -14.95 -6.17 -16.70
C THR A 173 -13.56 -5.61 -16.47
N SER A 174 -13.44 -4.66 -15.55
CA SER A 174 -12.15 -4.17 -15.08
C SER A 174 -12.07 -4.29 -13.57
N VAL A 175 -10.85 -4.15 -13.06
CA VAL A 175 -10.56 -4.22 -11.64
C VAL A 175 -9.61 -3.13 -11.21
N ARG A 176 -9.60 -2.87 -9.90
CA ARG A 176 -8.57 -2.11 -9.21
C ARG A 176 -8.03 -2.95 -8.07
N LEU A 177 -6.73 -2.81 -7.81
CA LEU A 177 -6.09 -3.32 -6.62
C LEU A 177 -6.12 -2.23 -5.55
N ILE A 178 -6.62 -2.56 -4.37
CA ILE A 178 -6.68 -1.68 -3.21
C ILE A 178 -5.57 -2.11 -2.25
N PHE A 179 -4.64 -1.19 -1.99
CA PHE A 179 -3.58 -1.34 -1.00
C PHE A 179 -4.00 -0.58 0.25
N SER A 180 -4.22 -1.29 1.34
CA SER A 180 -4.78 -0.71 2.56
C SER A 180 -3.96 -1.07 3.79
N PHE A 181 -3.91 -0.12 4.73
CA PHE A 181 -3.05 -0.22 5.89
C PHE A 181 -3.79 0.24 7.14
N THR A 182 -3.52 -0.42 8.27
CA THR A 182 -3.70 0.18 9.60
C THR A 182 -2.31 0.40 10.15
N VAL A 183 -1.99 1.61 10.60
CA VAL A 183 -0.67 1.94 11.15
C VAL A 183 -0.83 2.47 12.55
N ALA A 184 -0.13 1.84 13.49
CA ALA A 184 -0.09 2.25 14.88
C ALA A 184 1.12 3.17 15.10
N ASN A 185 0.90 4.26 15.81
CA ASN A 185 1.93 5.11 16.38
C ASN A 185 1.91 4.93 17.90
N TYR A 186 2.98 4.38 18.46
CA TYR A 186 3.04 4.02 19.87
C TYR A 186 3.10 5.25 20.78
N ILE A 187 2.72 5.05 22.04
CA ILE A 187 2.98 6.02 23.08
C ILE A 187 4.49 6.09 23.32
N GLN A 188 5.04 7.28 23.17
CA GLN A 188 6.43 7.57 23.48
C GLN A 188 6.48 8.43 24.76
N PRO A 189 7.14 7.95 25.84
CA PRO A 189 7.22 8.71 27.09
C PRO A 189 8.06 9.99 26.96
N ASP A 190 8.91 10.08 25.94
CA ASP A 190 9.89 11.15 25.73
C ASP A 190 9.49 11.93 24.47
N ALA A 191 8.69 12.98 24.62
CA ALA A 191 8.02 13.72 23.53
C ALA A 191 8.93 14.50 22.55
N GLY A 192 10.24 14.20 22.49
CA GLY A 192 11.22 14.95 21.69
C GLY A 192 11.13 14.68 20.18
N ASN A 193 10.70 13.47 19.77
CA ASN A 193 10.56 13.11 18.37
C ASN A 193 9.51 12.00 18.22
N ASN A 194 8.34 12.32 17.62
CA ASN A 194 7.26 11.34 17.40
C ASN A 194 7.24 10.94 15.91
N PRO A 195 7.82 9.80 15.55
CA PRO A 195 8.22 9.55 14.17
C PRO A 195 7.08 9.11 13.25
N ALA A 196 5.82 9.04 13.68
CA ALA A 196 4.74 8.37 12.95
C ALA A 196 4.72 8.62 11.45
N GLY A 197 4.74 7.55 10.67
CA GLY A 197 4.78 7.61 9.23
C GLY A 197 4.49 6.26 8.60
N LEU A 198 4.00 6.33 7.36
CA LEU A 198 3.82 5.19 6.48
C LEU A 198 4.48 5.53 5.14
N ALA A 199 5.32 4.64 4.63
CA ALA A 199 5.76 4.66 3.25
C ALA A 199 5.54 3.29 2.61
N PHE A 200 5.07 3.25 1.38
CA PHE A 200 4.93 2.00 0.64
C PHE A 200 5.17 2.18 -0.84
N ILE A 201 5.55 1.08 -1.48
CA ILE A 201 5.68 0.92 -2.92
C ILE A 201 5.06 -0.42 -3.30
N ALA A 202 4.21 -0.42 -4.31
CA ALA A 202 3.59 -1.62 -4.85
C ALA A 202 3.72 -1.67 -6.37
N ASP A 203 4.41 -2.67 -6.87
CA ASP A 203 4.55 -2.93 -8.29
C ASP A 203 3.52 -3.98 -8.72
N ILE A 204 2.84 -3.69 -9.82
CA ILE A 204 1.84 -4.56 -10.44
C ILE A 204 2.35 -4.93 -11.82
N TYR A 205 2.44 -6.22 -12.07
CA TYR A 205 2.75 -6.79 -13.37
C TYR A 205 1.64 -7.75 -13.79
N SER A 206 1.48 -7.99 -15.09
CA SER A 206 0.67 -9.09 -15.63
C SER A 206 1.50 -9.95 -16.57
N ASP A 207 0.96 -11.12 -16.91
CA ASP A 207 1.52 -12.05 -17.89
C ASP A 207 0.92 -11.88 -19.30
N PHE A 208 0.13 -10.82 -19.53
CA PHE A 208 -0.50 -10.49 -20.81
C PHE A 208 -0.26 -9.04 -21.22
N SER A 209 -0.03 -8.81 -22.51
CA SER A 209 -0.03 -7.45 -23.08
C SER A 209 -1.44 -6.89 -23.10
N ILE A 210 -1.69 -5.83 -22.32
CA ILE A 210 -2.88 -5.00 -22.49
C ILE A 210 -2.64 -4.14 -23.73
N THR A 211 -3.09 -4.60 -24.90
CA THR A 211 -3.17 -3.73 -26.08
C THR A 211 -4.48 -2.94 -26.01
N PRO A 212 -4.44 -1.61 -26.18
CA PRO A 212 -5.63 -0.75 -26.15
C PRO A 212 -6.61 -1.03 -27.30
#